data_AF-A0A954F4S0-F1
#
_entry.id   AF-A0A954F4S0-F1
#
_cell.length_a   1.000
_cell.length_b   1.000
_cell.length_c   1.000
_cell.angle_alpha   90.00
_cell.angle_beta   90.00
_cell.angle_gamma   90.00
#
_symmetry.space_group_name_H-M   'P 1'
#
loop_
_entity.id
_entity.type
_entity.pdbx_description
1 polymer ?
#
loop_
_entity_poly.entity_id
_entity_poly.type
_entity_poly.pdbx_seq_one_letter_code
_entity_poly.pdbx_strand_id
1 'polypeptide(L)'
;MARRVRWHARLGEALILGVAAVFVLLSLALKSGAQGLEWHALAPSFVGGLAVAVLWLVETHQSEFDWACKVDRRLGLNGRLLAGLSVERGSGRNAMGELLIEGLRAKVSRSELLRHAVPVSLWLIVLPFVGGSLLMQGLGDQRGQVVRWAQSAPQFRALQDRLGEAAQRARELGAEASLVQELGAMQDSARRGGMEMKLGQGDREYWSQELADLATGLERVGSELGSDREWNRALDGAQSLVEALRDRVGIEPERTATS
;
A
#
# COMPACT_ATOMS: atom_id res chain seq x y z
N MET A 1 10.89 -44.67 18.59
CA MET A 1 10.54 -44.43 17.16
C MET A 1 9.30 -43.56 16.95
N ALA A 2 8.20 -43.75 17.68
CA ALA A 2 6.94 -43.01 17.47
C ALA A 2 7.00 -41.47 17.60
N ARG A 3 8.02 -40.90 18.27
CA ARG A 3 8.24 -39.43 18.32
C ARG A 3 8.83 -38.89 17.01
N ARG A 4 9.76 -39.60 16.36
CA ARG A 4 10.37 -39.15 15.09
C ARG A 4 9.35 -39.16 13.95
N VAL A 5 8.53 -40.21 13.85
CA VAL A 5 7.48 -40.32 12.83
C VAL A 5 6.48 -39.17 12.92
N ARG A 6 6.02 -38.82 14.14
CA ARG A 6 5.13 -37.68 14.36
C ARG A 6 5.77 -36.34 14.02
N TRP A 7 7.06 -36.19 14.26
CA TRP A 7 7.78 -34.95 13.94
C TRP A 7 7.89 -34.74 12.42
N HIS A 8 8.18 -35.79 11.66
CA HIS A 8 8.24 -35.71 10.20
C HIS A 8 6.86 -35.42 9.57
N ALA A 9 5.78 -36.02 10.10
CA ALA A 9 4.42 -35.74 9.62
C ALA A 9 4.05 -34.26 9.80
N ARG A 10 4.36 -33.67 10.96
CA ARG A 10 4.07 -32.26 11.27
C ARG A 10 4.90 -31.29 10.42
N LEU A 11 6.15 -31.63 10.12
CA LEU A 11 6.95 -30.88 9.17
C LEU A 11 6.34 -30.88 7.78
N GLY A 12 5.83 -32.03 7.34
CA GLY A 12 5.09 -32.14 6.08
C GLY A 12 3.87 -31.23 6.04
N GLU A 13 3.04 -31.25 7.09
CA GLU A 13 1.87 -30.36 7.21
C GLU A 13 2.26 -28.87 7.19
N ALA A 14 3.31 -28.49 7.93
CA ALA A 14 3.82 -27.12 7.96
C ALA A 14 4.24 -26.63 6.56
N LEU A 15 4.95 -27.48 5.82
CA LEU A 15 5.39 -27.18 4.46
C LEU A 15 4.20 -27.03 3.52
N ILE A 16 3.21 -27.92 3.58
CA ILE A 16 2.02 -27.85 2.73
C ILE A 16 1.25 -26.55 2.99
N LEU A 17 1.04 -26.19 4.26
CA LEU A 17 0.36 -24.95 4.64
C LEU A 17 1.14 -23.70 4.21
N GLY A 18 2.47 -23.71 4.40
CA GLY A 18 3.33 -22.62 3.95
C GLY A 18 3.26 -22.41 2.45
N VAL A 19 3.37 -23.49 1.66
CA VAL A 19 3.27 -23.45 0.20
C VAL A 19 1.89 -22.96 -0.25
N ALA A 20 0.81 -23.46 0.37
CA ALA A 20 -0.54 -23.00 0.08
C ALA A 20 -0.70 -21.49 0.34
N ALA A 21 -0.14 -20.99 1.44
CA ALA A 21 -0.13 -19.56 1.75
C ALA A 21 0.65 -18.74 0.72
N VAL A 22 1.82 -19.22 0.24
CA VAL A 22 2.54 -18.58 -0.87
C VAL A 22 1.65 -18.45 -2.09
N PHE A 23 0.95 -19.53 -2.49
CA PHE A 23 0.07 -19.50 -3.67
C PHE A 23 -1.10 -18.54 -3.54
N VAL A 24 -1.70 -18.44 -2.35
CA VAL A 24 -2.79 -17.48 -2.09
C VAL A 24 -2.27 -16.04 -2.17
N LEU A 25 -1.14 -15.75 -1.53
CA LEU A 25 -0.52 -14.41 -1.56
C LEU A 25 -0.08 -14.02 -2.97
N LEU A 26 0.49 -14.97 -3.72
CA LEU A 26 0.90 -14.75 -5.09
C LEU A 26 -0.31 -14.48 -6.00
N SER A 27 -1.40 -15.22 -5.80
CA SER A 27 -2.66 -15.03 -6.53
C SER A 27 -3.27 -13.65 -6.24
N LEU A 28 -3.17 -13.19 -5.00
CA LEU A 28 -3.61 -11.85 -4.60
C LEU A 28 -2.77 -10.75 -5.26
N ALA A 29 -1.44 -10.93 -5.31
CA ALA A 29 -0.51 -10.01 -5.95
C ALA A 29 -0.71 -9.93 -7.48
N LEU A 30 -1.01 -11.06 -8.13
CA LEU A 30 -1.34 -11.08 -9.56
C LEU A 30 -2.65 -10.33 -9.83
N LYS A 31 -3.67 -10.50 -8.96
CA LYS A 31 -4.95 -9.81 -9.09
C LYS A 31 -4.84 -8.30 -8.89
N SER A 32 -3.88 -7.82 -8.09
CA SER A 32 -3.62 -6.38 -7.91
C SER A 32 -2.88 -5.74 -9.09
N GLY A 33 -2.67 -6.45 -10.20
CA GLY A 33 -2.04 -5.90 -11.39
C GLY A 33 -0.51 -5.82 -11.29
N ALA A 34 0.12 -6.60 -10.40
CA ALA A 34 1.55 -6.82 -10.49
C ALA A 34 1.84 -7.55 -11.81
N GLN A 35 2.57 -6.90 -12.72
CA GLN A 35 3.03 -7.54 -13.94
C GLN A 35 4.04 -8.64 -13.53
N GLY A 36 3.96 -9.79 -14.21
CA GLY A 36 4.46 -11.07 -13.71
C GLY A 36 5.86 -11.08 -13.09
N LEU A 37 6.06 -11.98 -12.13
CA LEU A 37 7.36 -12.32 -11.50
C LEU A 37 8.22 -11.14 -10.99
N GLU A 38 7.64 -9.95 -10.79
CA GLU A 38 8.35 -8.87 -10.12
C GLU A 38 8.82 -9.33 -8.74
N TRP A 39 10.12 -9.12 -8.45
CA TRP A 39 10.74 -9.53 -7.19
C TRP A 39 9.97 -8.99 -5.96
N HIS A 40 9.37 -7.81 -6.11
CA HIS A 40 8.55 -7.15 -5.11
C HIS A 40 7.24 -7.89 -4.78
N ALA A 41 6.71 -8.71 -5.69
CA ALA A 41 5.54 -9.55 -5.44
C ALA A 41 5.93 -10.94 -4.90
N LEU A 42 7.07 -11.47 -5.37
CA LEU A 42 7.56 -12.79 -4.97
C LEU A 42 8.08 -12.79 -3.53
N ALA A 43 8.95 -11.84 -3.19
CA ALA A 43 9.58 -11.76 -1.87
C ALA A 43 8.57 -11.77 -0.70
N PRO A 44 7.52 -10.92 -0.66
CA PRO A 44 6.56 -10.93 0.44
C PRO A 44 5.71 -12.21 0.45
N SER A 45 5.40 -12.80 -0.71
CA SER A 45 4.64 -14.05 -0.79
C SER A 45 5.42 -15.21 -0.16
N PHE A 46 6.71 -15.33 -0.46
CA PHE A 46 7.59 -16.34 0.14
C PHE A 46 7.80 -16.12 1.64
N VAL A 47 8.04 -14.86 2.06
CA VAL A 47 8.20 -14.53 3.50
C VAL A 47 6.91 -14.84 4.27
N GLY A 48 5.74 -14.50 3.70
CA GLY A 48 4.45 -14.82 4.29
C GLY A 48 4.21 -16.33 4.43
N GLY A 49 4.49 -17.11 3.38
CA GLY A 49 4.37 -18.56 3.43
C GLY A 49 5.34 -19.21 4.43
N LEU A 50 6.59 -18.74 4.50
CA LEU A 50 7.56 -19.21 5.49
C LEU A 50 7.10 -18.89 6.91
N ALA A 51 6.58 -17.69 7.15
CA ALA A 51 6.06 -17.28 8.45
C ALA A 51 4.90 -18.20 8.90
N VAL A 52 3.96 -18.52 7.99
CA VAL A 52 2.86 -19.47 8.26
C VAL A 52 3.40 -20.86 8.61
N ALA A 53 4.39 -21.37 7.85
CA ALA A 53 4.99 -22.67 8.12
C ALA A 53 5.70 -22.73 9.48
N VAL A 54 6.53 -21.73 9.80
CA VAL A 54 7.25 -21.63 11.08
C VAL A 54 6.26 -21.53 12.23
N LEU A 55 5.22 -20.72 12.08
CA LEU A 55 4.22 -20.52 13.10
C LEU A 55 3.41 -21.80 13.35
N TRP A 56 3.05 -22.53 12.30
CA TRP A 56 2.41 -23.86 12.42
C TRP A 56 3.31 -24.86 13.16
N LEU A 57 4.61 -24.85 12.86
CA LEU A 57 5.60 -25.66 13.57
C LEU A 57 5.68 -25.33 15.06
N VAL A 58 5.71 -24.04 15.41
CA VAL A 58 5.74 -23.57 16.80
C VAL A 58 4.45 -23.96 17.52
N GLU A 59 3.30 -23.81 16.86
CA GLU A 59 1.99 -24.14 17.42
C GLU A 59 1.85 -25.65 17.68
N THR A 60 2.15 -26.46 16.66
CA THR A 60 2.05 -27.92 16.77
C THR A 60 3.07 -28.53 17.72
N HIS A 61 4.18 -27.83 18.01
CA HIS A 61 5.16 -28.27 18.99
C HIS A 61 4.72 -28.05 20.44
N GLN A 62 3.71 -27.21 20.71
CA GLN A 62 3.19 -27.11 22.08
C GLN A 62 2.49 -28.42 22.43
N SER A 63 2.96 -29.08 23.49
CA SER A 63 2.30 -30.28 23.96
C SER A 63 0.90 -29.88 24.44
N GLU A 64 -0.11 -30.70 24.13
CA GLU A 64 -1.48 -30.49 24.63
C GLU A 64 -1.51 -30.33 26.17
N PHE A 65 -0.51 -30.90 26.85
CA PHE A 65 -0.30 -30.78 28.29
C PHE A 65 0.18 -29.39 28.70
N ASP A 66 1.15 -28.80 27.99
CA ASP A 66 1.62 -27.43 28.25
C ASP A 66 0.53 -26.40 27.98
N TRP A 67 -0.28 -26.64 26.94
CA TRP A 67 -1.44 -25.82 26.64
C TRP A 67 -2.49 -25.93 27.76
N ALA A 68 -2.83 -27.15 28.17
CA ALA A 68 -3.76 -27.38 29.28
C ALA A 68 -3.28 -26.71 30.58
N CYS A 69 -1.98 -26.82 30.91
CA CYS A 69 -1.36 -26.12 32.04
C CYS A 69 -1.51 -24.59 31.93
N LYS A 70 -1.25 -24.00 30.76
CA LYS A 70 -1.36 -22.54 30.57
C LYS A 70 -2.80 -22.05 30.70
N VAL A 71 -3.76 -22.76 30.11
CA VAL A 71 -5.18 -22.41 30.17
C VAL A 71 -5.72 -22.58 31.58
N ASP A 72 -5.36 -23.68 32.24
CA ASP A 72 -5.77 -23.97 33.62
C ASP A 72 -5.23 -22.92 34.60
N ARG A 73 -3.99 -22.45 34.42
CA ARG A 73 -3.40 -21.36 35.21
C ARG A 73 -4.09 -20.01 34.96
N ARG A 74 -4.47 -19.71 33.71
CA ARG A 74 -5.15 -18.45 33.36
C ARG A 74 -6.58 -18.38 33.87
N LEU A 75 -7.27 -19.51 33.86
CA LEU A 75 -8.67 -19.61 34.30
C LEU A 75 -8.80 -19.95 35.79
N GLY A 76 -7.69 -20.12 36.52
CA GLY A 76 -7.70 -20.47 37.95
C GLY A 76 -8.33 -21.84 38.24
N LEU A 77 -8.18 -22.80 37.32
CA LEU A 77 -8.88 -24.09 37.37
C LEU A 77 -8.16 -25.15 38.22
N ASN A 78 -6.96 -24.86 38.74
CA ASN A 78 -6.23 -25.64 39.75
C ASN A 78 -6.04 -27.14 39.38
N GLY A 79 -5.66 -27.41 38.15
CA GLY A 79 -5.37 -28.74 37.61
C GLY A 79 -6.61 -29.51 37.16
N ARG A 80 -7.81 -28.94 37.26
CA ARG A 80 -9.05 -29.63 36.87
C ARG A 80 -9.07 -29.95 35.38
N LEU A 81 -8.54 -29.06 34.55
CA LEU A 81 -8.51 -29.26 33.10
C LEU A 81 -7.56 -30.41 32.72
N LEU A 82 -6.40 -30.49 33.39
CA LEU A 82 -5.44 -31.59 33.24
C LEU A 82 -6.01 -32.93 33.73
N ALA A 83 -6.71 -32.92 34.87
CA ALA A 83 -7.37 -34.11 35.41
C ALA A 83 -8.43 -34.63 34.42
N GLY A 84 -9.29 -33.76 33.89
CA GLY A 84 -10.27 -34.13 32.87
C GLY A 84 -9.62 -34.75 31.63
N LEU A 85 -8.54 -34.14 31.13
CA LEU A 85 -7.83 -34.60 29.94
C LEU A 85 -7.09 -35.94 30.17
N SER A 86 -6.61 -36.18 31.39
CA SER A 86 -6.00 -37.46 31.79
C SER A 86 -7.02 -38.59 31.89
N VAL A 87 -8.24 -38.28 32.37
CA VAL A 87 -9.35 -39.24 32.47
C VAL A 87 -9.93 -39.56 31.09
N GLU A 88 -9.99 -38.58 30.19
CA GLU A 88 -10.44 -38.81 28.81
C GLU A 88 -9.47 -39.70 28.01
N ARG A 89 -8.16 -39.59 28.27
CA ARG A 89 -7.13 -40.41 27.61
C ARG A 89 -6.93 -41.78 28.26
N GLY A 90 -7.24 -41.94 29.55
CA GLY A 90 -7.23 -43.23 30.22
C GLY A 90 -8.49 -44.02 29.86
N SER A 91 -8.39 -45.34 29.65
CA SER A 91 -9.53 -46.17 29.21
C SER A 91 -10.61 -46.40 30.29
N GLY A 92 -10.66 -45.57 31.33
CA GLY A 92 -11.61 -45.67 32.43
C GLY A 92 -12.52 -44.44 32.48
N ARG A 93 -13.56 -44.41 31.64
CA ARG A 93 -14.72 -43.53 31.85
C ARG A 93 -15.45 -44.00 33.11
N ASN A 94 -14.96 -43.54 34.24
CA ASN A 94 -15.57 -43.81 35.54
C ASN A 94 -16.58 -42.68 35.81
N ALA A 95 -17.63 -42.94 36.60
CA ALA A 95 -18.65 -41.94 36.95
C ALA A 95 -18.03 -40.64 37.53
N MET A 96 -16.91 -40.76 38.23
CA MET A 96 -16.13 -39.63 38.74
C MET A 96 -15.54 -38.74 37.62
N GLY A 97 -15.14 -39.33 36.51
CA GLY A 97 -14.67 -38.63 35.32
C GLY A 97 -15.76 -37.81 34.64
N GLU A 98 -16.95 -38.39 34.51
CA GLU A 98 -18.09 -37.69 33.94
C GLU A 98 -18.52 -36.49 34.80
N LEU A 99 -18.57 -36.65 36.13
CA LEU A 99 -18.88 -35.54 37.04
C LEU A 99 -17.84 -34.41 36.98
N LEU A 100 -16.55 -34.74 36.79
CA LEU A 100 -15.49 -33.73 36.59
C LEU A 100 -15.66 -32.98 35.26
N ILE A 101 -16.00 -33.68 34.19
CA ILE A 101 -16.26 -33.07 32.87
C ILE A 101 -17.50 -32.17 32.93
N GLU A 102 -18.56 -32.61 33.61
CA GLU A 102 -19.80 -31.86 33.76
C GLU A 102 -19.61 -30.60 34.62
N GLY A 103 -18.87 -30.70 35.72
CA GLY A 103 -18.49 -29.54 36.54
C GLY A 103 -17.59 -28.53 35.81
N LEU A 104 -16.73 -28.99 34.90
CA LEU A 104 -15.93 -28.11 34.01
C LEU A 104 -16.82 -27.40 32.99
N ARG A 105 -17.76 -28.11 32.35
CA ARG A 105 -18.70 -27.53 31.39
C ARG A 105 -19.61 -26.47 32.01
N ALA A 106 -20.00 -26.66 33.28
CA ALA A 106 -20.83 -25.70 33.99
C ALA A 106 -20.08 -24.40 34.33
N LYS A 107 -18.75 -24.46 34.49
CA LYS A 107 -17.93 -23.31 34.91
C LYS A 107 -17.28 -22.54 33.77
N VAL A 108 -17.03 -23.18 32.63
CA VAL A 108 -16.29 -22.57 31.54
C VAL A 108 -17.19 -22.39 30.33
N SER A 109 -17.56 -21.14 30.04
CA SER A 109 -18.32 -20.82 28.83
C SER A 109 -17.52 -21.21 27.58
N ARG A 110 -18.19 -21.81 26.58
CA ARG A 110 -17.57 -22.10 25.28
C ARG A 110 -16.92 -20.88 24.64
N SER A 111 -17.47 -19.67 24.89
CA SER A 111 -16.92 -18.42 24.35
C SER A 111 -15.63 -17.96 25.05
N GLU A 112 -15.49 -18.20 26.36
CA GLU A 112 -14.26 -17.90 27.10
C GLU A 112 -13.15 -18.89 26.76
N LEU A 113 -13.51 -20.17 26.64
CA LEU A 113 -12.63 -21.20 26.10
C LEU A 113 -12.15 -20.81 24.71
N LEU A 114 -13.04 -20.42 23.79
CA LEU A 114 -12.65 -19.97 22.46
C LEU A 114 -11.77 -18.71 22.50
N ARG A 115 -12.08 -17.69 23.31
CA ARG A 115 -11.23 -16.49 23.41
C ARG A 115 -9.82 -16.79 23.92
N HIS A 116 -9.66 -17.80 24.78
CA HIS A 116 -8.38 -18.19 25.35
C HIS A 116 -7.69 -19.32 24.56
N ALA A 117 -8.46 -20.05 23.75
CA ALA A 117 -8.02 -21.11 22.87
C ALA A 117 -7.69 -20.62 21.47
N VAL A 118 -8.20 -19.45 21.05
CA VAL A 118 -7.72 -18.75 19.84
C VAL A 118 -6.25 -18.48 20.10
N PRO A 119 -5.36 -19.24 19.45
CA PRO A 119 -3.97 -19.12 19.76
C PRO A 119 -3.50 -17.75 19.30
N VAL A 120 -2.56 -17.14 20.00
CA VAL A 120 -1.95 -15.86 19.61
C VAL A 120 -1.40 -15.94 18.18
N SER A 121 -1.05 -17.14 17.71
CA SER A 121 -0.71 -17.43 16.33
C SER A 121 -1.81 -17.12 15.32
N LEU A 122 -3.10 -17.23 15.67
CA LEU A 122 -4.19 -16.91 14.74
C LEU A 122 -4.19 -15.42 14.37
N TRP A 123 -3.87 -14.54 15.32
CA TRP A 123 -3.63 -13.13 15.04
C TRP A 123 -2.37 -12.90 14.20
N LEU A 124 -1.31 -13.67 14.42
CA LEU A 124 -0.08 -13.62 13.63
C LEU A 124 -0.24 -14.18 12.20
N ILE A 125 -1.21 -15.08 11.97
CA ILE A 125 -1.60 -15.52 10.63
C ILE A 125 -2.38 -14.42 9.93
N VAL A 126 -3.31 -13.74 10.61
CA VAL A 126 -4.17 -12.71 10.01
C VAL A 126 -3.41 -11.39 9.74
N LEU A 127 -2.47 -11.01 10.62
CA LEU A 127 -1.72 -9.75 10.52
C LEU A 127 -1.03 -9.52 9.16
N PRO A 128 -0.28 -10.49 8.57
CA PRO A 128 0.37 -10.29 7.28
C PRO A 128 -0.61 -10.15 6.12
N PHE A 129 -1.82 -10.72 6.18
CA PHE A 129 -2.84 -10.49 5.17
C PHE A 129 -3.43 -9.08 5.26
N VAL A 130 -3.72 -8.61 6.48
CA VAL A 130 -4.23 -7.25 6.71
C VAL A 130 -3.16 -6.22 6.34
N GLY A 131 -1.95 -6.38 6.85
CA GLY A 131 -0.81 -5.51 6.56
C GLY A 131 -0.42 -5.53 5.08
N GLY A 132 -0.43 -6.70 4.44
CA GLY A 132 -0.22 -6.84 3.00
C GLY A 132 -1.29 -6.13 2.18
N SER A 133 -2.57 -6.22 2.58
CA SER A 133 -3.65 -5.51 1.90
C SER A 133 -3.53 -3.99 2.02
N LEU A 134 -3.14 -3.48 3.19
CA LEU A 134 -2.95 -2.05 3.43
C LEU A 134 -1.73 -1.50 2.67
N LEU A 135 -0.62 -2.24 2.65
CA LEU A 135 0.55 -1.88 1.86
C LEU A 135 0.25 -1.90 0.35
N MET A 136 -0.55 -2.86 -0.12
CA MET A 136 -0.98 -2.93 -1.52
C MET A 136 -1.90 -1.77 -1.90
N GLN A 137 -2.79 -1.32 -1.01
CA GLN A 137 -3.61 -0.11 -1.23
C GLN A 137 -2.72 1.13 -1.34
N GLY A 138 -1.74 1.30 -0.44
CA GLY A 138 -0.80 2.44 -0.49
C GLY A 138 0.06 2.47 -1.76
N LEU A 139 0.49 1.30 -2.26
CA LEU A 139 1.24 1.20 -3.51
C LEU A 139 0.37 1.39 -4.76
N GLY A 140 -0.92 0.99 -4.69
CA GLY A 140 -1.90 1.22 -5.75
C GLY A 140 -2.13 2.70 -6.03
N ASP A 141 -2.23 3.51 -4.96
CA ASP A 141 -2.41 4.96 -5.08
C ASP A 141 -1.19 5.65 -5.71
N GLN A 142 0.03 5.18 -5.39
CA GLN A 142 1.25 5.70 -6.01
C GLN A 142 1.37 5.31 -7.50
N ARG A 143 1.07 4.06 -7.86
CA ARG A 143 1.08 3.63 -9.27
C ARG A 143 0.03 4.37 -10.10
N GLY A 144 -1.15 4.62 -9.53
CA GLY A 144 -2.21 5.41 -10.18
C GLY A 144 -1.83 6.87 -10.40
N GLN A 145 -1.00 7.45 -9.52
CA GLN A 145 -0.46 8.81 -9.69
C GLN A 145 0.61 8.87 -10.77
N VAL A 146 1.57 7.93 -10.78
CA VAL A 146 2.64 7.88 -11.79
C VAL A 146 2.07 7.69 -13.20
N VAL A 147 1.05 6.84 -13.37
CA VAL A 147 0.39 6.66 -14.68
C VAL A 147 -0.34 7.94 -15.12
N ARG A 148 -1.02 8.63 -14.20
CA ARG A 148 -1.65 9.94 -14.49
C ARG A 148 -0.63 11.00 -14.88
N TRP A 149 0.50 11.06 -14.18
CA TRP A 149 1.59 12.02 -14.47
C TRP A 149 2.34 11.69 -15.77
N ALA A 150 2.53 10.41 -16.08
CA ALA A 150 3.09 10.02 -17.38
C ALA A 150 2.17 10.45 -18.54
N GLN A 151 0.85 10.47 -18.34
CA GLN A 151 -0.13 10.91 -19.34
C GLN A 151 -0.18 12.44 -19.53
N SER A 152 0.36 13.25 -18.62
CA SER A 152 0.50 14.71 -18.78
C SER A 152 1.80 15.12 -19.47
N ALA A 153 2.76 14.22 -19.64
CA ALA A 153 4.02 14.50 -20.34
C ALA A 153 3.86 15.08 -21.77
N PRO A 154 2.86 14.69 -22.59
CA PRO A 154 2.61 15.33 -23.88
C PRO A 154 2.18 16.79 -23.76
N GLN A 155 1.47 17.16 -22.68
CA GLN A 155 1.00 18.53 -22.45
C GLN A 155 2.16 19.45 -22.06
N PHE A 156 3.13 18.95 -21.28
CA PHE A 156 4.37 19.70 -21.01
C PHE A 156 5.20 19.95 -22.27
N ARG A 157 5.24 18.99 -23.21
CA ARG A 157 5.87 19.22 -24.52
C ARG A 157 5.15 20.30 -25.31
N ALA A 158 3.82 20.24 -25.38
CA ALA A 158 3.04 21.27 -26.04
C ALA A 158 3.27 22.66 -25.40
N LEU A 159 3.34 22.73 -24.07
CA LEU A 159 3.64 23.96 -23.33
C LEU A 159 5.05 24.48 -23.67
N GLN A 160 6.05 23.60 -23.70
CA GLN A 160 7.42 23.92 -24.09
C GLN A 160 7.50 24.49 -25.51
N ASP A 161 6.76 23.90 -26.45
CA ASP A 161 6.72 24.35 -27.85
C ASP A 161 6.08 25.75 -27.94
N ARG A 162 4.98 25.99 -27.21
CA ARG A 162 4.31 27.31 -27.15
C ARG A 162 5.17 28.40 -26.53
N LEU A 163 5.86 28.09 -25.43
CA LEU A 163 6.78 29.02 -24.79
C LEU A 163 7.97 29.34 -25.71
N GLY A 164 8.46 28.35 -26.46
CA GLY A 164 9.50 28.53 -27.48
C GLY A 164 9.05 29.42 -28.65
N GLU A 165 7.85 29.18 -29.18
CA GLU A 165 7.23 30.03 -30.20
C GLU A 165 7.08 31.49 -29.73
N ALA A 166 6.62 31.68 -28.49
CA ALA A 166 6.49 33.01 -27.88
C ALA A 166 7.86 33.69 -27.73
N ALA A 167 8.87 32.98 -27.20
CA ALA A 167 10.22 33.52 -27.03
C ALA A 167 10.86 33.91 -28.37
N GLN A 168 10.66 33.10 -29.42
CA GLN A 168 11.22 33.38 -30.74
C GLN A 168 10.57 34.61 -31.37
N ARG A 169 9.23 34.71 -31.34
CA ARG A 169 8.53 35.91 -31.81
C ARG A 169 8.97 37.16 -31.05
N ALA A 170 9.41 37.01 -29.80
CA ALA A 170 9.65 38.15 -28.91
C ALA A 170 10.95 38.81 -29.32
N ARG A 171 11.92 37.96 -29.72
CA ARG A 171 13.14 38.41 -30.39
C ARG A 171 12.85 39.05 -31.74
N GLU A 172 11.99 38.43 -32.57
CA GLU A 172 11.69 38.93 -33.92
C GLU A 172 11.01 40.32 -33.90
N LEU A 173 10.15 40.56 -32.92
CA LEU A 173 9.43 41.83 -32.74
C LEU A 173 10.18 42.87 -31.89
N GLY A 174 11.41 42.55 -31.46
CA GLY A 174 12.24 43.48 -30.69
C GLY A 174 11.74 43.74 -29.26
N ALA A 175 11.08 42.76 -28.64
CA ALA A 175 10.70 42.81 -27.24
C ALA A 175 11.93 42.94 -26.33
N GLU A 176 11.72 43.40 -25.11
CA GLU A 176 12.79 43.57 -24.13
C GLU A 176 13.52 42.25 -23.86
N ALA A 177 14.85 42.31 -23.72
CA ALA A 177 15.67 41.12 -23.51
C ALA A 177 15.29 40.35 -22.24
N SER A 178 14.78 41.04 -21.21
CA SER A 178 14.27 40.48 -19.96
C SER A 178 13.07 39.55 -20.19
N LEU A 179 12.10 39.96 -21.01
CA LEU A 179 10.92 39.16 -21.37
C LEU A 179 11.28 37.90 -22.15
N VAL A 180 12.19 38.04 -23.11
CA VAL A 180 12.72 36.91 -23.88
C VAL A 180 13.44 35.92 -22.97
N GLN A 181 14.20 36.42 -21.99
CA GLN A 181 14.89 35.59 -21.02
C GLN A 181 13.92 34.86 -20.08
N GLU A 182 12.86 35.53 -19.64
CA GLU A 182 11.82 34.92 -18.80
C GLU A 182 11.04 33.82 -19.53
N LEU A 183 10.63 34.05 -20.78
CA LEU A 183 10.01 33.00 -21.61
C LEU A 183 10.94 31.80 -21.81
N GLY A 184 12.25 32.04 -21.96
CA GLY A 184 13.25 30.97 -22.00
C GLY A 184 13.35 30.20 -20.68
N ALA A 185 13.34 30.89 -19.54
CA ALA A 185 13.36 30.26 -18.22
C ALA A 185 12.10 29.40 -17.97
N MET A 186 10.93 29.90 -18.38
CA MET A 186 9.68 29.14 -18.33
C MET A 186 9.72 27.92 -19.26
N GLN A 187 10.30 28.04 -20.45
CA GLN A 187 10.47 26.91 -21.37
C GLN A 187 11.34 25.81 -20.76
N ASP A 188 12.45 26.19 -20.12
CA ASP A 188 13.34 25.26 -19.43
C ASP A 188 12.68 24.61 -18.21
N SER A 189 11.89 25.38 -17.45
CA SER A 189 11.04 24.87 -16.37
C SER A 189 10.03 23.84 -16.90
N ALA A 190 9.26 24.16 -17.94
CA ALA A 190 8.30 23.22 -18.55
C ALA A 190 8.98 21.95 -19.08
N ARG A 191 10.19 22.09 -19.66
CA ARG A 191 10.98 20.95 -20.14
C ARG A 191 11.42 20.04 -19.00
N ARG A 192 11.96 20.61 -17.91
CA ARG A 192 12.34 19.85 -16.70
C ARG A 192 11.11 19.20 -16.09
N GLY A 193 10.03 19.95 -15.96
CA GLY A 193 8.75 19.46 -15.45
C GLY A 193 8.24 18.24 -16.21
N GLY A 194 8.24 18.30 -17.55
CA GLY A 194 7.87 17.18 -18.40
C GLY A 194 8.79 15.96 -18.27
N MET A 195 10.08 16.15 -17.95
CA MET A 195 11.03 15.05 -17.75
C MET A 195 10.85 14.40 -16.38
N GLU A 196 10.73 15.21 -15.33
CA GLU A 196 10.51 14.74 -13.95
C GLU A 196 9.14 14.03 -13.83
N MET A 197 8.08 14.55 -14.45
CA MET A 197 6.79 13.87 -14.50
C MET A 197 6.87 12.50 -15.20
N LYS A 198 7.64 12.40 -16.30
CA LYS A 198 7.87 11.10 -16.96
C LYS A 198 8.61 10.10 -16.08
N LEU A 199 9.50 10.60 -15.23
CA LEU A 199 10.24 9.80 -14.26
C LEU A 199 9.42 9.50 -12.99
N GLY A 200 8.21 10.06 -12.87
CA GLY A 200 7.38 9.94 -11.67
C GLY A 200 8.00 10.65 -10.46
N GLN A 201 8.81 11.68 -10.70
CA GLN A 201 9.44 12.51 -9.67
C GLN A 201 8.55 13.71 -9.36
N GLY A 202 8.59 14.21 -8.13
CA GLY A 202 7.74 15.29 -7.65
C GLY A 202 6.40 14.81 -7.09
N ASP A 203 6.02 15.35 -5.94
CA ASP A 203 4.68 15.13 -5.37
C ASP A 203 3.68 16.18 -5.88
N ARG A 204 2.42 16.05 -5.47
CA ARG A 204 1.34 16.95 -5.89
C ARG A 204 1.62 18.41 -5.48
N GLU A 205 2.26 18.62 -4.33
CA GLU A 205 2.55 19.95 -3.81
C GLU A 205 3.61 20.64 -4.67
N TYR A 206 4.70 19.93 -4.97
CA TYR A 206 5.73 20.37 -5.91
C TYR A 206 5.14 20.76 -7.26
N TRP A 207 4.34 19.90 -7.88
CA TRP A 207 3.72 20.18 -9.18
C TRP A 207 2.73 21.34 -9.13
N SER A 208 2.08 21.56 -7.99
CA SER A 208 1.16 22.68 -7.80
C SER A 208 1.87 24.02 -7.76
N GLN A 209 3.03 24.06 -7.10
CA GLN A 209 3.84 25.26 -7.04
C GLN A 209 4.44 25.59 -8.41
N GLU A 210 5.02 24.59 -9.09
CA GLU A 210 5.64 24.80 -10.41
C GLU A 210 4.63 25.31 -11.44
N LEU A 211 3.41 24.75 -11.47
CA LEU A 211 2.35 25.22 -12.37
C LEU A 211 1.81 26.61 -12.00
N ALA A 212 1.76 26.96 -10.71
CA ALA A 212 1.37 28.29 -10.26
C ALA A 212 2.41 29.35 -10.63
N ASP A 213 3.70 29.01 -10.51
CA ASP A 213 4.81 29.89 -10.90
C ASP A 213 4.80 30.13 -12.42
N LEU A 214 4.55 29.08 -13.22
CA LEU A 214 4.38 29.19 -14.67
C LEU A 214 3.17 30.05 -15.06
N ALA A 215 2.02 29.88 -14.39
CA ALA A 215 0.84 30.70 -14.64
C ALA A 215 1.10 32.19 -14.33
N THR A 216 1.74 32.47 -13.19
CA THR A 216 2.10 33.83 -12.76
C THR A 216 3.09 34.48 -13.73
N GLY A 217 4.09 33.72 -14.20
CA GLY A 217 5.05 34.19 -15.20
C GLY A 217 4.37 34.53 -16.54
N LEU A 218 3.44 33.68 -16.99
CA LEU A 218 2.66 33.93 -18.22
C LEU A 218 1.76 35.17 -18.10
N GLU A 219 1.08 35.37 -16.98
CA GLU A 219 0.28 36.57 -16.72
C GLU A 219 1.14 37.84 -16.73
N ARG A 220 2.32 37.79 -16.07
CA ARG A 220 3.25 38.91 -16.05
C ARG A 220 3.72 39.28 -17.45
N VAL A 221 4.21 38.29 -18.21
CA VAL A 221 4.65 38.47 -19.60
C VAL A 221 3.52 39.01 -20.47
N GLY A 222 2.29 38.51 -20.32
CA GLY A 222 1.11 39.02 -21.03
C GLY A 222 0.78 40.48 -20.69
N SER A 223 0.91 40.87 -19.42
CA SER A 223 0.69 42.26 -18.99
C SER A 223 1.74 43.23 -19.53
N GLU A 224 2.99 42.80 -19.64
CA GLU A 224 4.12 43.61 -20.12
C GLU A 224 4.12 43.76 -21.65
N LEU A 225 3.66 42.73 -22.39
CA LEU A 225 3.59 42.75 -23.86
C LEU A 225 2.39 43.52 -24.43
N GLY A 226 1.38 43.82 -23.61
CA GLY A 226 0.24 44.65 -24.00
C GLY A 226 -0.76 43.97 -24.95
N SER A 227 -1.65 44.75 -25.56
CA SER A 227 -2.84 44.26 -26.29
C SER A 227 -2.59 43.73 -27.71
N ASP A 228 -1.37 43.34 -28.02
CA ASP A 228 -0.99 42.98 -29.38
C ASP A 228 -1.47 41.56 -29.72
N ARG A 229 -2.30 41.45 -30.78
CA ARG A 229 -3.17 40.27 -30.99
C ARG A 229 -2.41 39.00 -31.32
N GLU A 230 -1.19 39.12 -31.82
CA GLU A 230 -0.35 37.97 -32.18
C GLU A 230 0.33 37.35 -30.96
N TRP A 231 0.61 38.15 -29.93
CA TRP A 231 1.15 37.75 -28.64
C TRP A 231 0.14 36.95 -27.82
N ASN A 232 -1.07 37.50 -27.73
CA ASN A 232 -2.13 36.92 -26.91
C ASN A 232 -2.46 35.49 -27.34
N ARG A 233 -2.50 35.17 -28.65
CA ARG A 233 -2.81 33.79 -29.08
C ARG A 233 -1.80 32.74 -28.60
N ALA A 234 -0.51 33.08 -28.56
CA ALA A 234 0.52 32.14 -28.11
C ALA A 234 0.50 31.99 -26.58
N LEU A 235 0.31 33.10 -25.86
CA LEU A 235 0.21 33.13 -24.41
C LEU A 235 -1.09 32.47 -23.91
N ASP A 236 -2.23 32.74 -24.53
CA ASP A 236 -3.52 32.09 -24.25
C ASP A 236 -3.41 30.56 -24.46
N GLY A 237 -2.66 30.15 -25.48
CA GLY A 237 -2.38 28.74 -25.74
C GLY A 237 -1.52 28.10 -24.64
N ALA A 238 -0.55 28.84 -24.09
CA ALA A 238 0.26 28.37 -22.97
C ALA A 238 -0.53 28.34 -21.65
N GLN A 239 -1.31 29.39 -21.38
CA GLN A 239 -2.17 29.49 -20.19
C GLN A 239 -3.20 28.36 -20.14
N SER A 240 -3.91 28.10 -21.24
CA SER A 240 -4.87 26.99 -21.30
C SER A 240 -4.23 25.61 -21.09
N LEU A 241 -2.97 25.43 -21.49
CA LEU A 241 -2.22 24.19 -21.21
C LEU A 241 -1.82 24.09 -19.73
N VAL A 242 -1.42 25.19 -19.10
CA VAL A 242 -1.13 25.23 -17.66
C VAL A 242 -2.39 24.94 -16.84
N GLU A 243 -3.52 25.51 -17.21
CA GLU A 243 -4.82 25.22 -16.57
C GLU A 243 -5.21 23.74 -16.73
N ALA A 244 -5.11 23.20 -17.94
CA ALA A 244 -5.40 21.79 -18.19
C ALA A 244 -4.47 20.83 -17.42
N LEU A 245 -3.22 21.24 -17.19
CA LEU A 245 -2.27 20.52 -16.33
C LEU A 245 -2.66 20.62 -14.86
N ARG A 246 -3.07 21.82 -14.41
CA ARG A 246 -3.50 22.08 -13.03
C ARG A 246 -4.72 21.23 -12.65
N ASP A 247 -5.72 21.18 -13.54
CA ASP A 247 -6.92 20.35 -13.38
C ASP A 247 -6.57 18.86 -13.29
N ARG A 248 -5.61 18.39 -14.11
CA ARG A 248 -5.17 16.99 -14.10
C ARG A 248 -4.36 16.59 -12.88
N VAL A 249 -3.55 17.49 -12.35
CA VAL A 249 -2.85 17.31 -11.06
C VAL A 249 -3.86 17.36 -9.90
N GLY A 250 -5.11 17.74 -10.18
CA GLY A 250 -6.19 17.81 -9.20
C GLY A 250 -6.02 18.99 -8.26
N ILE A 251 -5.30 20.04 -8.67
CA ILE A 251 -5.19 21.26 -7.88
C ILE A 251 -6.51 22.00 -8.12
N GLU A 252 -7.57 21.59 -7.41
CA GLU A 252 -8.72 22.48 -7.28
C GLU A 252 -8.17 23.81 -6.76
N PRO A 253 -8.46 24.94 -7.43
CA PRO A 253 -8.20 26.21 -6.79
C PRO A 253 -8.93 26.12 -5.44
N GLU A 254 -8.23 26.38 -4.33
CA GLU A 254 -8.90 26.65 -3.07
C GLU A 254 -9.95 27.68 -3.41
N ARG A 255 -11.21 27.24 -3.51
CA ARG A 255 -12.35 28.14 -3.49
C ARG A 255 -12.20 28.74 -2.12
N THR A 256 -11.59 29.92 -2.08
CA THR A 256 -11.66 30.82 -0.96
C THR A 256 -13.12 30.87 -0.61
N ALA A 257 -13.45 30.18 0.49
CA ALA A 257 -14.75 30.24 1.11
C ALA A 257 -14.89 31.70 1.48
N THR A 258 -15.52 32.44 0.58
CA THR A 258 -15.98 33.80 0.80
C THR A 258 -17.14 33.64 1.78
N SER A 259 -16.78 33.64 3.06
CA SER A 259 -17.67 33.97 4.18
C SER A 259 -17.69 35.47 4.38
#